data_AF-A0A3P7YXK5-F1
#
_entry.id   AF-A0A3P7YXK5-F1
#
_cell.length_a   1.000
_cell.length_b   1.000
_cell.length_c   1.000
_cell.angle_alpha   90.00
_cell.angle_beta   90.00
_cell.angle_gamma   90.00
#
_symmetry.space_group_name_H-M   'P 1'
#
loop_
_entity.id
_entity.type
_entity.pdbx_description
1 polymer ?
#
loop_
_entity_poly.entity_id
_entity_poly.type
_entity_poly.pdbx_seq_one_letter_code
_entity_poly.pdbx_strand_id
1 'polypeptide(L)'
;MHLDSMAVSEAAYQLGMTHFRYAEYGLKPHFLDLWRQHLETLVKKLRFTDPKEQAIFCEAFCDLTAFVAETMNFAYSQCQQQAALNSRKKPDRDSPKS
;
A
#
# COMPACT_ATOMS: atom_id res chain seq x y z
N MET A 1 16.11 -13.73 -14.87
CA MET A 1 15.25 -13.63 -13.68
C MET A 1 13.90 -13.09 -14.13
N HIS A 2 12.82 -13.87 -14.02
CA HIS A 2 11.46 -13.35 -14.13
C HIS A 2 10.93 -13.21 -12.71
N LEU A 3 10.80 -11.98 -12.23
CA LEU A 3 10.01 -11.71 -11.03
C LEU A 3 8.57 -12.10 -11.35
N ASP A 4 7.97 -12.94 -10.51
CA ASP A 4 6.56 -13.30 -10.64
C ASP A 4 5.70 -12.10 -10.26
N SER A 5 5.25 -11.36 -11.28
CA SER A 5 4.46 -10.14 -11.11
C SER A 5 3.14 -10.42 -10.40
N MET A 6 2.57 -11.62 -10.56
CA MET A 6 1.34 -12.00 -9.85
C MET A 6 1.61 -12.20 -8.36
N ALA A 7 2.69 -12.89 -8.02
CA ALA A 7 3.06 -13.09 -6.61
C ALA A 7 3.34 -11.76 -5.89
N VAL A 8 4.03 -10.82 -6.55
CA VAL A 8 4.30 -9.49 -5.99
C VAL A 8 3.01 -8.68 -5.83
N SER A 9 2.13 -8.71 -6.83
CA SER A 9 0.83 -8.03 -6.80
C SER A 9 -0.04 -8.55 -5.65
N GLU A 10 -0.16 -9.87 -5.51
CA GLU A 10 -0.94 -10.51 -4.44
C GLU A 10 -0.39 -10.14 -3.06
N ALA A 11 0.93 -10.22 -2.87
CA ALA A 11 1.55 -9.85 -1.60
C ALA A 11 1.32 -8.37 -1.25
N ALA A 12 1.47 -7.46 -2.21
CA ALA A 12 1.20 -6.04 -2.02
C ALA A 12 -0.29 -5.80 -1.71
N TYR A 13 -1.20 -6.51 -2.37
CA TYR A 13 -2.63 -6.41 -2.10
C TYR A 13 -2.97 -6.82 -0.66
N GLN A 14 -2.45 -7.97 -0.20
CA GLN A 14 -2.63 -8.44 1.18
C GLN A 14 -2.04 -7.47 2.22
N LEU A 15 -0.91 -6.84 1.91
CA LEU A 15 -0.32 -5.80 2.77
C LEU A 15 -1.20 -4.55 2.85
N GLY A 16 -1.86 -4.15 1.76
CA GLY A 16 -2.81 -3.04 1.76
C GLY A 16 -4.07 -3.33 2.57
N MET A 17 -4.61 -4.55 2.47
CA MET A 17 -5.71 -5.01 3.33
C MET A 17 -5.31 -5.02 4.81
N THR A 18 -4.09 -5.48 5.10
CA THR A 18 -3.54 -5.49 6.46
C THR A 18 -3.39 -4.06 6.98
N HIS A 19 -2.87 -3.13 6.16
CA HIS A 19 -2.79 -1.71 6.50
C HIS A 19 -4.15 -1.14 6.90
N PHE A 20 -5.21 -1.47 6.15
CA PHE A 20 -6.57 -1.03 6.48
C PHE A 20 -7.05 -1.54 7.85
N ARG A 21 -6.67 -2.76 8.25
CA ARG A 21 -7.04 -3.29 9.59
C ARG A 21 -6.45 -2.45 10.72
N TYR A 22 -5.31 -1.80 10.48
CA TYR A 22 -4.68 -0.89 11.45
C TYR A 22 -5.14 0.56 11.31
N ALA A 23 -6.12 0.86 10.46
CA ALA A 23 -6.65 2.21 10.28
C ALA A 23 -7.21 2.81 11.58
N GLU A 24 -7.74 1.98 12.48
CA GLU A 24 -8.22 2.39 13.80
C GLU A 24 -7.11 2.96 14.71
N TYR A 25 -5.86 2.51 14.51
CA TYR A 25 -4.68 3.03 15.20
C TYR A 25 -4.03 4.21 14.46
N GLY A 26 -4.71 4.74 13.44
CA GLY A 26 -4.27 5.90 12.67
C GLY A 26 -3.46 5.59 11.42
N LEU A 27 -3.32 4.32 11.01
CA LEU A 27 -2.55 3.94 9.82
C LEU A 27 -3.30 4.29 8.53
N LYS A 28 -3.20 5.55 8.12
CA LYS A 28 -3.81 6.12 6.91
C LYS A 28 -2.96 5.87 5.64
N PRO A 29 -3.56 5.88 4.44
CA PRO A 29 -2.87 5.65 3.17
C PRO A 29 -1.64 6.53 2.92
N HIS A 30 -1.69 7.81 3.29
CA HIS A 30 -0.57 8.76 3.09
C HIS A 30 0.76 8.34 3.78
N PHE A 31 0.72 7.47 4.79
CA PHE A 31 1.94 6.94 5.40
C PHE A 31 2.73 6.03 4.45
N LEU A 32 2.08 5.44 3.45
CA LEU A 32 2.75 4.67 2.40
C LEU A 32 3.58 5.56 1.47
N ASP A 33 3.10 6.77 1.18
CA ASP A 33 3.88 7.74 0.41
C ASP A 33 5.13 8.19 1.17
N LEU A 34 4.97 8.46 2.48
CA LEU A 34 6.09 8.81 3.35
C LEU A 34 7.11 7.67 3.44
N TRP A 35 6.63 6.43 3.62
CA TRP A 35 7.46 5.24 3.64
C TRP A 35 8.23 5.07 2.32
N ARG A 36 7.57 5.21 1.17
CA ARG A 36 8.21 5.11 -0.16
C ARG A 36 9.32 6.15 -0.30
N GLN A 37 9.03 7.43 -0.02
CA GLN A 37 10.02 8.51 -0.12
C GLN A 37 11.24 8.27 0.78
N HIS A 38 11.01 7.79 2.01
CA HIS A 38 12.09 7.45 2.93
C HIS A 38 12.93 6.30 2.41
N LEU A 39 12.29 5.25 1.88
CA LEU A 39 12.96 4.08 1.35
C LEU A 39 13.80 4.41 0.10
N GLU A 40 13.26 5.18 -0.83
CA GLU A 40 14.00 5.70 -2.00
C GLU A 40 15.23 6.51 -1.58
N THR A 41 15.10 7.33 -0.54
CA THR A 41 16.21 8.10 0.02
C THR A 41 17.31 7.19 0.59
N LEU A 42 16.94 6.06 1.20
CA LEU A 42 17.91 5.07 1.68
C LEU A 42 18.59 4.34 0.53
N VAL A 43 17.83 3.97 -0.51
CA VAL A 43 18.37 3.29 -1.69
C VAL A 43 19.40 4.15 -2.42
N LYS A 44 19.15 5.46 -2.53
CA LYS A 44 20.12 6.40 -3.12
C LYS A 44 21.45 6.47 -2.36
N LYS A 45 21.50 6.07 -1.09
CA LYS A 45 22.73 6.05 -0.27
C LYS A 45 23.53 4.76 -0.40
N LEU A 46 23.00 3.75 -1.09
CA LEU A 46 23.72 2.50 -1.36
C LEU A 46 24.95 2.80 -2.21
N ARG A 47 26.06 2.11 -1.89
CA ARG A 47 27.32 2.27 -2.61
C ARG A 47 27.38 1.28 -3.76
N PHE A 48 27.65 1.80 -4.95
CA PHE A 48 27.92 1.02 -6.15
C PHE A 48 29.31 1.39 -6.66
N THR A 49 29.98 0.40 -7.27
CA THR A 49 31.26 0.64 -7.93
C THR A 49 31.07 1.44 -9.22
N ASP A 50 29.97 1.19 -9.95
CA ASP A 50 29.59 1.91 -11.16
C ASP A 50 28.41 2.87 -10.90
N PRO A 51 28.59 4.19 -11.08
CA PRO A 51 27.50 5.16 -10.98
C PRO A 51 26.34 4.92 -11.95
N LYS A 52 26.58 4.31 -13.12
CA LYS A 52 25.52 3.97 -14.07
C LYS A 52 24.65 2.84 -13.56
N GLU A 53 25.27 1.81 -12.97
CA GLU A 53 24.56 0.71 -12.31
C GLU A 53 23.69 1.24 -11.16
N GLN A 54 24.23 2.17 -10.36
CA GLN A 54 23.46 2.82 -9.29
C GLN A 54 22.22 3.52 -9.83
N ALA A 55 22.35 4.27 -10.94
CA ALA A 55 21.23 5.00 -11.52
C ALA A 55 20.12 4.04 -12.00
N ILE A 56 20.49 2.99 -12.74
CA ILE A 56 19.56 1.96 -13.22
C ILE A 56 18.89 1.24 -12.04
N PHE A 57 19.65 0.90 -11.01
CA PHE A 57 19.12 0.26 -9.81
C PHE A 57 18.11 1.17 -9.10
N CYS A 58 18.45 2.45 -8.89
CA CYS A 58 17.57 3.39 -8.24
C CYS A 58 16.28 3.59 -9.03
N GLU A 59 16.36 3.73 -10.34
CA GLU A 59 15.19 3.87 -11.22
C GLU A 59 14.27 2.65 -11.12
N ALA A 60 14.80 1.44 -11.32
CA ALA A 60 14.03 0.21 -11.23
C ALA A 60 13.41 0.00 -9.83
N PHE A 61 14.12 0.42 -8.78
CA PHE A 61 13.61 0.33 -7.41
C PHE A 61 12.50 1.34 -7.13
N CYS A 62 12.61 2.56 -7.65
CA CYS A 62 11.54 3.56 -7.59
C CYS A 62 10.27 3.02 -8.27
N ASP A 63 10.40 2.45 -9.47
CA ASP A 63 9.26 1.88 -10.21
C ASP A 63 8.60 0.74 -9.43
N LEU A 64 9.39 -0.18 -8.87
CA LEU A 64 8.88 -1.29 -8.05
C LEU A 64 8.17 -0.79 -6.80
N THR A 65 8.74 0.18 -6.09
CA THR A 65 8.16 0.69 -4.85
C THR A 65 6.93 1.54 -5.08
N ALA A 66 6.86 2.27 -6.19
CA ALA A 66 5.64 2.92 -6.65
C ALA A 66 4.54 1.89 -6.91
N PHE A 67 4.82 0.84 -7.70
CA PHE A 67 3.87 -0.24 -7.97
C PHE A 67 3.32 -0.90 -6.69
N VAL A 68 4.19 -1.21 -5.73
CA VAL A 68 3.79 -1.80 -4.45
C VAL A 68 2.89 -0.84 -3.66
N ALA A 69 3.29 0.43 -3.52
CA ALA A 69 2.51 1.43 -2.79
C ALA A 69 1.14 1.67 -3.43
N GLU A 70 1.05 1.74 -4.75
CA GLU A 70 -0.19 1.89 -5.50
C GLU A 70 -1.13 0.69 -5.30
N THR A 71 -0.59 -0.52 -5.39
CA THR A 71 -1.37 -1.76 -5.17
C THR A 71 -1.91 -1.82 -3.74
N MET A 72 -1.10 -1.44 -2.75
CA MET A 72 -1.52 -1.34 -1.36
C MET A 72 -2.61 -0.29 -1.16
N ASN A 73 -2.45 0.90 -1.74
CA ASN A 73 -3.44 1.99 -1.68
C ASN A 73 -4.78 1.59 -2.31
N PHE A 74 -4.72 0.85 -3.42
CA PHE A 74 -5.90 0.30 -4.07
C PHE A 74 -6.64 -0.69 -3.17
N ALA A 75 -5.93 -1.67 -2.60
CA ALA A 75 -6.50 -2.66 -1.69
C ALA A 75 -7.11 -2.02 -0.43
N TYR A 76 -6.41 -1.02 0.14
CA TYR A 76 -6.91 -0.23 1.26
C TYR A 76 -8.22 0.47 0.90
N SER A 77 -8.26 1.14 -0.26
CA SER A 77 -9.43 1.89 -0.73
C SER A 77 -10.63 0.98 -0.94
N GLN A 78 -10.43 -0.22 -1.50
CA GLN A 78 -11.50 -1.22 -1.61
C GLN A 78 -12.06 -1.62 -0.24
N CYS A 79 -11.18 -1.91 0.73
CA CYS A 79 -11.60 -2.27 2.08
C CYS A 79 -12.42 -1.13 2.72
N GLN A 80 -11.99 0.11 2.54
CA GLN A 80 -12.71 1.29 3.04
C GLN A 80 -14.08 1.46 2.39
N GLN A 81 -14.19 1.30 1.07
CA GLN A 81 -15.47 1.35 0.35
C GLN A 81 -16.41 0.24 0.82
N GLN A 82 -15.92 -0.98 0.98
CA GLN A 82 -16.72 -2.11 1.45
C GLN A 82 -17.22 -1.89 2.89
N ALA A 83 -16.37 -1.38 3.78
CA ALA A 83 -16.76 -1.04 5.15
C ALA A 83 -17.85 0.05 5.17
N ALA A 84 -17.72 1.09 4.34
CA ALA A 84 -18.72 2.13 4.21
C ALA A 84 -20.07 1.59 3.71
N LEU A 85 -20.08 0.73 2.70
CA LEU A 85 -21.30 0.08 2.20
C LEU A 85 -21.96 -0.82 3.25
N ASN A 86 -21.17 -1.57 4.02
CA ASN A 86 -21.68 -2.43 5.09
C ASN A 86 -22.29 -1.62 6.24
N SER A 87 -21.70 -0.46 6.57
CA SER A 87 -22.26 0.45 7.59
C SER A 87 -23.62 1.02 7.18
N ARG A 88 -23.82 1.32 5.89
CA ARG A 88 -25.09 1.84 5.34
C ARG A 88 -26.20 0.80 5.26
N LYS A 89 -25.86 -0.49 5.18
CA LYS A 89 -26.82 -1.61 5.13
C LYS A 89 -27.34 -2.04 6.51
N LYS A 90 -26.92 -1.42 7.62
CA LYS A 90 -27.55 -1.57 8.94
C LYS A 90 -28.55 -0.43 9.17
N PRO A 91 -29.80 -0.48 8.67
CA PRO A 91 -30.86 0.39 9.17
C PRO A 91 -31.39 -0.14 10.51
N ASP A 92 -31.73 0.79 11.40
CA ASP A 92 -32.44 0.63 12.68
C ASP A 92 -33.26 -0.65 12.80
N ARG A 93 -32.81 -1.61 13.62
CA ARG A 93 -33.67 -2.68 14.14
C ARG A 93 -34.00 -2.52 15.63
N ASP A 94 -33.63 -1.39 16.23
CA ASP A 94 -33.85 -1.12 17.66
C ASP A 94 -34.56 0.22 17.90
N SER A 95 -35.59 0.54 17.11
CA SER A 95 -36.59 1.52 17.55
C SER A 95 -37.63 0.79 18.41
N PRO A 96 -37.77 1.10 19.71
CA PRO A 96 -38.82 0.51 20.53
C PRO A 96 -40.17 1.03 20.03
N LYS A 97 -41.10 0.12 19.73
CA LYS A 97 -42.50 0.48 19.46
C LYS A 97 -43.07 1.13 20.73
N SER A 98 -43.34 2.43 20.65
CA SER A 98 -44.19 3.16 21.61
C SER A 98 -45.60 3.24 21.04
#